data_AF-E6K4S5-F1
#
_entry.id   AF-E6K4S5-F1
#
_cell.length_a   1.000
_cell.length_b   1.000
_cell.length_c   1.000
_cell.angle_alpha   90.00
_cell.angle_beta   90.00
_cell.angle_gamma   90.00
#
_symmetry.space_group_name_H-M   'P 1'
#
loop_
_entity.id
_entity.type
_entity.pdbx_description
1 polymer ?
#
loop_
_entity_poly.entity_id
_entity_poly.type
_entity_poly.pdbx_seq_one_letter_code
_entity_poly.pdbx_strand_id
1 'polypeptide(L)'
;MKQIKFFTLAFASMAFMASCGDEFTNMEVSGYEGTPVTISSSAVTSDSLPGSIKLKWTKPADSNFEYMKIWYTNPADGKRVTTLVSRYTDSLIVSGTLRKYGPYTFSFQAFNAHHQGGSVAEVQAVSGRAIATRTVRKNKVTLTASQLSTDDQEPSEGPIKNLIDGDVGSFFHTRWSSPQKPLPQYIQIDFNEDHRDFAFWYKNRAWSQVGPQGLELQISTDGINWEKVATIDAGLPSGGGAEYTSEAFTPGKSFKHLRFVVTKTYGNKKYFNMAELQFFDAEIIIDDPET
;
A
#
# COMPACT_ATOMS: atom_id res chain seq x y z
N MET A 1 32.10 43.65 -49.57
CA MET A 1 32.98 43.22 -50.67
C MET A 1 33.35 41.77 -50.48
N LYS A 2 33.47 41.05 -51.59
CA LYS A 2 33.55 39.60 -51.74
C LYS A 2 35.03 39.19 -51.98
N GLN A 3 35.39 37.98 -51.54
CA GLN A 3 36.45 37.11 -52.08
C GLN A 3 37.89 37.51 -51.68
N ILE A 4 38.91 36.65 -51.52
CA ILE A 4 39.33 35.44 -52.25
C ILE A 4 40.23 34.58 -51.31
N LYS A 5 40.06 33.24 -51.33
CA LYS A 5 41.04 32.24 -50.82
C LYS A 5 42.16 32.03 -51.86
N PHE A 6 43.38 31.61 -51.50
CA PHE A 6 44.12 30.52 -52.19
C PHE A 6 45.58 30.35 -51.65
N PHE A 7 45.87 29.11 -51.23
CA PHE A 7 47.10 28.30 -51.39
C PHE A 7 48.42 28.51 -50.60
N THR A 8 48.66 27.57 -49.66
CA THR A 8 49.75 26.56 -49.54
C THR A 8 51.19 26.91 -49.98
N LEU A 9 52.20 26.78 -49.09
CA LEU A 9 53.11 25.60 -49.01
C LEU A 9 54.16 25.69 -47.88
N ALA A 10 54.33 24.54 -47.21
CA ALA A 10 55.51 23.98 -46.53
C ALA A 10 56.20 24.75 -45.39
N PHE A 11 55.99 24.26 -44.17
CA PHE A 11 57.08 24.11 -43.22
C PHE A 11 57.01 22.70 -42.62
N ALA A 12 58.08 21.93 -42.79
CA ALA A 12 58.24 20.60 -42.21
C ALA A 12 58.32 20.75 -40.68
N SER A 13 57.25 20.39 -39.97
CA SER A 13 57.24 20.31 -38.51
C SER A 13 57.85 18.98 -38.10
N MET A 14 59.05 19.05 -37.54
CA MET A 14 59.73 17.95 -36.87
C MET A 14 58.85 17.44 -35.72
N ALA A 15 58.40 16.20 -35.81
CA ALA A 15 57.59 15.55 -34.81
C ALA A 15 58.43 15.29 -33.54
N PHE A 16 58.15 16.04 -32.48
CA PHE A 16 58.45 15.55 -31.13
C PHE A 16 57.28 14.65 -30.71
N MET A 17 57.41 13.35 -30.97
CA MET A 17 56.63 12.37 -30.24
C MET A 17 57.15 12.36 -28.80
N ALA A 18 56.44 13.05 -27.91
CA ALA A 18 56.46 12.69 -26.51
C ALA A 18 55.75 11.35 -26.39
N SER A 19 56.53 10.28 -26.30
CA SER A 19 56.05 8.94 -25.95
C SER A 19 55.49 9.01 -24.52
N CYS A 20 54.18 9.17 -24.38
CA CYS A 20 53.49 8.69 -23.18
C CYS A 20 53.63 7.18 -23.19
N GLY A 21 54.54 6.65 -22.37
CA GLY A 21 54.66 5.22 -22.16
C GLY A 21 53.40 4.71 -21.47
N ASP A 22 52.63 3.89 -22.18
CA ASP A 22 51.55 3.08 -21.62
C ASP A 22 52.16 1.96 -20.76
N GLU A 23 52.53 2.28 -19.51
CA GLU A 23 52.80 1.25 -18.49
C GLU A 23 52.03 1.54 -17.21
N PHE A 24 50.70 1.46 -17.28
CA PHE A 24 49.88 1.08 -16.13
C PHE A 24 49.79 -0.46 -16.06
N THR A 25 50.93 -1.15 -15.99
CA THR A 25 50.97 -2.62 -15.97
C THR A 25 50.94 -3.21 -14.56
N ASN A 26 51.11 -2.39 -13.53
CA ASN A 26 51.05 -2.82 -12.13
C ASN A 26 50.00 -2.02 -11.35
N MET A 27 48.74 -2.45 -11.43
CA MET A 27 47.79 -2.13 -10.37
C MET A 27 48.19 -2.96 -9.14
N GLU A 28 48.85 -2.35 -8.16
CA GLU A 28 49.11 -3.01 -6.88
C GLU A 28 47.76 -3.39 -6.26
N VAL A 29 47.55 -4.70 -6.10
CA VAL A 29 46.36 -5.23 -5.44
C VAL A 29 46.57 -5.04 -3.94
N SER A 30 45.93 -4.04 -3.35
CA SER A 30 46.00 -3.82 -1.91
C SER A 30 44.97 -4.69 -1.19
N GLY A 31 45.40 -5.48 -0.20
CA GLY A 31 44.51 -6.22 0.69
C GLY A 31 45.13 -7.50 1.23
N TYR A 32 44.31 -8.33 1.86
CA TYR A 32 44.65 -9.67 2.26
C TYR A 32 44.79 -10.56 1.03
N GLU A 33 45.97 -11.16 0.86
CA GLU A 33 46.30 -12.03 -0.29
C GLU A 33 46.34 -13.52 0.08
N GLY A 34 46.30 -13.86 1.37
CA GLY A 34 46.35 -15.24 1.84
C GLY A 34 45.12 -16.07 1.45
N THR A 35 45.14 -17.36 1.77
CA THR A 35 43.98 -18.25 1.57
C THR A 35 42.81 -17.79 2.45
N PRO A 36 41.67 -17.39 1.86
CA PRO A 36 40.54 -16.91 2.65
C PRO A 36 39.94 -17.97 3.55
N VAL A 37 39.58 -17.58 4.77
CA VAL A 37 38.83 -18.44 5.70
C VAL A 37 37.37 -18.04 5.69
N THR A 38 36.52 -18.93 5.18
CA THR A 38 35.06 -18.76 5.21
C THR A 38 34.51 -19.03 6.60
N ILE A 39 33.50 -18.26 6.97
CA ILE A 39 32.77 -18.42 8.23
C ILE A 39 32.14 -19.81 8.30
N SER A 40 32.38 -20.52 9.41
CA SER A 40 31.77 -21.83 9.66
C SER A 40 30.24 -21.72 9.70
N SER A 41 29.54 -22.69 9.13
CA SER A 41 28.07 -22.76 9.21
C SER A 41 27.55 -22.76 10.65
N SER A 42 28.30 -23.35 11.59
CA SER A 42 27.96 -23.39 13.02
C SER A 42 28.04 -22.02 13.71
N ALA A 43 28.73 -21.04 13.10
CA ALA A 43 28.83 -19.68 13.60
C ALA A 43 27.78 -18.74 13.00
N VAL A 44 26.94 -19.24 12.11
CA VAL A 44 25.84 -18.50 11.49
C VAL A 44 24.53 -18.85 12.20
N THR A 45 23.82 -17.84 12.66
CA THR A 45 22.46 -17.96 13.17
C THR A 45 21.48 -17.26 12.23
N SER A 46 20.19 -17.55 12.37
CA SER A 46 19.15 -16.91 11.58
C SER A 46 17.94 -16.51 12.41
N ASP A 47 17.34 -15.37 12.07
CA ASP A 47 16.00 -14.98 12.54
C ASP A 47 15.01 -15.09 11.36
N SER A 48 13.84 -15.68 11.63
CA SER A 48 12.71 -15.68 10.71
C SER A 48 11.90 -14.39 10.86
N LEU A 49 11.98 -13.51 9.87
CA LEU A 49 11.24 -12.24 9.83
C LEU A 49 10.11 -12.33 8.80
N PRO A 50 9.02 -11.54 8.92
CA PRO A 50 7.95 -11.57 7.93
C PRO A 50 8.47 -11.31 6.52
N GLY A 51 8.32 -12.28 5.61
CA GLY A 51 8.79 -12.18 4.22
C GLY A 51 10.30 -12.01 4.06
N SER A 52 11.09 -12.41 5.07
CA SER A 52 12.53 -12.24 5.07
C SER A 52 13.27 -13.21 6.00
N ILE A 53 14.55 -13.41 5.72
CA ILE A 53 15.49 -14.14 6.57
C ILE A 53 16.61 -13.20 6.97
N LYS A 54 16.89 -13.07 8.27
CA LYS A 54 18.08 -12.36 8.75
C LYS A 54 19.15 -13.38 9.13
N LEU A 55 20.25 -13.42 8.38
CA LEU A 55 21.44 -14.19 8.72
C LEU A 55 22.34 -13.32 9.61
N LYS A 56 22.94 -13.90 10.64
CA LYS A 56 23.90 -13.24 11.54
C LYS A 56 25.09 -14.15 11.78
N TRP A 57 26.27 -13.59 11.89
CA TRP A 57 27.49 -14.36 12.18
C TRP A 57 28.45 -13.56 13.04
N THR A 58 29.30 -14.26 13.79
CA THR A 58 30.39 -13.61 14.50
C THR A 58 31.47 -13.22 13.50
N LYS A 59 31.86 -11.94 13.50
CA LYS A 59 32.98 -11.45 12.72
C LYS A 59 34.28 -12.14 13.16
N PRO A 60 35.10 -12.68 12.24
CA PRO A 60 36.44 -13.16 12.58
C PRO A 60 37.31 -12.04 13.18
N ALA A 61 38.07 -12.37 14.24
CA ALA A 61 38.94 -11.40 14.91
C ALA A 61 40.06 -10.88 13.99
N ASP A 62 40.56 -11.75 13.10
CA ASP A 62 41.55 -11.43 12.08
C ASP A 62 40.87 -11.09 10.74
N SER A 63 41.54 -10.29 9.91
CA SER A 63 41.07 -9.98 8.55
C SER A 63 41.63 -10.98 7.55
N ASN A 64 41.22 -12.24 7.69
CA ASN A 64 41.64 -13.36 6.87
C ASN A 64 40.78 -13.54 5.60
N PHE A 65 40.15 -12.46 5.13
CA PHE A 65 39.50 -12.31 3.83
C PHE A 65 39.18 -10.83 3.56
N GLU A 66 38.91 -10.47 2.31
CA GLU A 66 38.53 -9.10 1.90
C GLU A 66 37.00 -8.92 1.84
N TYR A 67 36.32 -9.83 1.18
CA TYR A 67 34.86 -9.84 1.08
C TYR A 67 34.32 -11.27 1.06
N MET A 68 33.02 -11.40 1.29
CA MET A 68 32.32 -12.67 1.25
C MET A 68 31.15 -12.60 0.27
N LYS A 69 31.00 -13.64 -0.56
CA LYS A 69 29.78 -13.84 -1.33
C LYS A 69 28.85 -14.72 -0.52
N ILE A 70 27.60 -14.30 -0.43
CA ILE A 70 26.50 -15.11 0.12
C ILE A 70 25.49 -15.28 -1.00
N TRP A 71 25.10 -16.51 -1.31
CA TRP A 71 24.10 -16.76 -2.34
C TRP A 71 23.13 -17.88 -1.96
N TYR A 72 21.96 -17.84 -2.59
CA TYR A 72 20.99 -18.93 -2.57
C TYR A 72 20.32 -19.02 -3.95
N THR A 73 19.67 -20.15 -4.22
CA THR A 73 18.79 -20.29 -5.38
C THR A 73 17.37 -19.98 -4.95
N ASN A 74 16.74 -18.97 -5.56
CA ASN A 74 15.36 -18.61 -5.26
C ASN A 74 14.42 -19.73 -5.74
N PRO A 75 13.66 -20.36 -4.84
CA PRO A 75 12.74 -21.45 -5.20
C PRO A 75 11.58 -20.99 -6.08
N ALA A 76 11.26 -19.69 -6.11
CA ALA A 76 10.16 -19.16 -6.92
C ALA A 76 10.46 -19.17 -8.44
N ASP A 77 11.70 -18.88 -8.83
CA ASP A 77 12.08 -18.70 -10.24
C ASP A 77 13.37 -19.45 -10.64
N GLY A 78 13.99 -20.18 -9.71
CA GLY A 78 15.23 -20.93 -9.91
C GLY A 78 16.48 -20.06 -10.08
N LYS A 79 16.39 -18.73 -9.92
CA LYS A 79 17.53 -17.83 -10.14
C LYS A 79 18.42 -17.76 -8.90
N ARG A 80 19.74 -17.71 -9.15
CA ARG A 80 20.71 -17.44 -8.08
C ARG A 80 20.67 -15.96 -7.70
N VAL A 81 20.44 -15.70 -6.43
CA VAL A 81 20.58 -14.36 -5.83
C VAL A 81 21.91 -14.34 -5.07
N THR A 82 22.78 -13.38 -5.37
CA THR A 82 24.10 -13.25 -4.73
C THR A 82 24.25 -11.86 -4.13
N THR A 83 24.65 -11.81 -2.87
CA THR A 83 25.01 -10.58 -2.16
C THR A 83 26.50 -10.62 -1.81
N LEU A 84 27.20 -9.52 -2.07
CA LEU A 84 28.56 -9.31 -1.59
C LEU A 84 28.49 -8.55 -0.27
N VAL A 85 29.18 -9.06 0.74
CA VAL A 85 29.32 -8.41 2.04
C VAL A 85 30.79 -8.17 2.34
N SER A 86 31.08 -7.05 2.99
CA SER A 86 32.46 -6.71 3.38
C SER A 86 32.89 -7.55 4.59
N ARG A 87 34.19 -7.62 4.85
CA ARG A 87 34.74 -8.15 6.11
C ARG A 87 34.29 -7.44 7.39
N TYR A 88 33.62 -6.29 7.27
CA TYR A 88 33.07 -5.54 8.42
C TYR A 88 31.60 -5.86 8.68
N THR A 89 30.96 -6.64 7.82
CA THR A 89 29.56 -7.01 7.92
C THR A 89 29.41 -8.28 8.77
N ASP A 90 28.45 -8.27 9.70
CA ASP A 90 28.13 -9.39 10.60
C ASP A 90 26.70 -9.94 10.41
N SER A 91 25.93 -9.35 9.48
CA SER A 91 24.56 -9.74 9.22
C SER A 91 24.10 -9.38 7.82
N LEU A 92 23.10 -10.12 7.33
CA LEU A 92 22.43 -9.91 6.05
C LEU A 92 20.93 -10.15 6.20
N ILE A 93 20.11 -9.19 5.80
CA ILE A 93 18.67 -9.40 5.62
C ILE A 93 18.42 -9.74 4.15
N VAL A 94 17.82 -10.90 3.92
CA VAL A 94 17.37 -11.35 2.61
C VAL A 94 15.85 -11.19 2.57
N SER A 95 15.38 -10.14 1.90
CA SER A 95 13.96 -9.83 1.73
C SER A 95 13.36 -10.59 0.55
N GLY A 96 12.03 -10.75 0.56
CA GLY A 96 11.31 -11.43 -0.52
C GLY A 96 11.42 -12.95 -0.48
N THR A 97 11.93 -13.52 0.62
CA THR A 97 11.83 -14.95 0.90
C THR A 97 10.44 -15.25 1.46
N LEU A 98 9.82 -16.33 0.99
CA LEU A 98 8.51 -16.79 1.46
C LEU A 98 8.65 -18.12 2.21
N ARG A 99 7.87 -18.27 3.29
CA ARG A 99 7.88 -19.47 4.15
C ARG A 99 7.35 -20.69 3.41
N LYS A 100 6.42 -20.53 2.47
CA LYS A 100 5.81 -21.62 1.68
C LYS A 100 6.81 -22.50 0.93
N TYR A 101 7.98 -21.96 0.63
CA TYR A 101 9.05 -22.70 -0.06
C TYR A 101 9.92 -23.55 0.87
N GLY A 102 9.68 -23.53 2.18
CA GLY A 102 10.46 -24.30 3.15
C GLY A 102 11.85 -23.69 3.43
N PRO A 103 12.82 -24.51 3.88
CA PRO A 103 14.17 -24.05 4.17
C PRO A 103 14.92 -23.61 2.91
N TYR A 104 15.61 -22.47 3.01
CA TYR A 104 16.54 -21.95 2.02
C TYR A 104 17.95 -22.41 2.40
N THR A 105 18.74 -22.85 1.41
CA THR A 105 20.17 -23.14 1.59
C THR A 105 20.99 -21.94 1.11
N PHE A 106 21.67 -21.28 2.04
CA PHE A 106 22.60 -20.19 1.77
C PHE A 106 24.03 -20.71 1.75
N SER A 107 24.76 -20.42 0.69
CA SER A 107 26.19 -20.69 0.58
C SER A 107 26.99 -19.43 0.90
N PHE A 108 27.99 -19.57 1.76
CA PHE A 108 28.94 -18.53 2.15
C PHE A 108 30.30 -18.87 1.56
N GLN A 109 31.01 -17.90 1.00
CA GLN A 109 32.38 -18.06 0.54
C GLN A 109 33.18 -16.77 0.66
N ALA A 110 34.27 -16.81 1.42
CA ALA A 110 35.21 -15.71 1.56
C ALA A 110 36.17 -15.62 0.37
N PHE A 111 36.63 -14.42 0.05
CA PHE A 111 37.53 -14.12 -1.06
C PHE A 111 38.67 -13.20 -0.61
N ASN A 112 39.87 -13.39 -1.17
CA ASN A 112 41.03 -12.50 -0.97
C ASN A 112 41.03 -11.37 -1.99
N ALA A 113 42.05 -10.50 -1.93
CA ALA A 113 42.22 -9.37 -2.82
C ALA A 113 42.44 -9.77 -4.29
N HIS A 114 42.88 -11.01 -4.55
CA HIS A 114 43.02 -11.59 -5.90
C HIS A 114 41.76 -12.33 -6.39
N HIS A 115 40.62 -12.19 -5.71
CA HIS A 115 39.36 -12.88 -6.02
C HIS A 115 39.44 -14.42 -5.98
N GLN A 116 40.42 -14.97 -5.26
CA GLN A 116 40.49 -16.40 -5.00
C GLN A 116 39.58 -16.72 -3.82
N GLY A 117 38.77 -17.76 -3.95
CA GLY A 117 37.78 -18.15 -2.95
C GLY A 117 38.30 -19.20 -1.98
N GLY A 118 37.87 -19.11 -0.72
CA GLY A 118 38.02 -20.16 0.29
C GLY A 118 37.03 -21.30 0.11
N SER A 119 36.90 -22.15 1.13
CA SER A 119 35.88 -23.21 1.19
C SER A 119 34.46 -22.63 1.23
N VAL A 120 33.46 -23.40 0.79
CA VAL A 120 32.05 -23.01 0.88
C VAL A 120 31.44 -23.56 2.17
N ALA A 121 30.72 -22.74 2.92
CA ALA A 121 29.90 -23.17 4.04
C ALA A 121 28.42 -23.01 3.71
N GLU A 122 27.60 -23.99 4.06
CA GLU A 122 26.15 -23.96 3.80
C GLU A 122 25.36 -23.83 5.10
N VAL A 123 24.36 -22.96 5.08
CA VAL A 123 23.47 -22.67 6.21
C VAL A 123 22.03 -22.76 5.73
N GLN A 124 21.22 -23.54 6.44
CA GLN A 124 19.77 -23.57 6.20
C GLN A 124 19.07 -22.56 7.10
N ALA A 125 18.12 -21.83 6.52
CA ALA A 125 17.28 -20.90 7.26
C ALA A 125 15.86 -20.88 6.69
N VAL A 126 14.88 -20.56 7.54
CA VAL A 126 13.46 -20.53 7.16
C VAL A 126 12.96 -19.09 7.29
N SER A 127 12.26 -18.61 6.27
CA SER A 127 11.61 -17.30 6.30
C SER A 127 10.46 -17.26 7.31
N GLY A 128 10.27 -16.11 7.95
CA GLY A 128 9.01 -15.84 8.63
C GLY A 128 7.89 -15.72 7.61
N ARG A 129 6.65 -16.02 8.05
CA ARG A 129 5.46 -15.91 7.21
C ARG A 129 5.29 -14.46 6.77
N ALA A 130 5.26 -14.21 5.47
CA ALA A 130 4.94 -12.90 4.92
C ALA A 130 3.52 -12.47 5.34
N ILE A 131 3.36 -11.16 5.52
CA ILE A 131 2.08 -10.56 5.91
C ILE A 131 1.23 -10.45 4.65
N ALA A 132 0.01 -10.97 4.71
CA ALA A 132 -0.96 -10.78 3.64
C ALA A 132 -1.36 -9.31 3.55
N THR A 133 -1.49 -8.78 2.35
CA THR A 133 -1.96 -7.40 2.14
C THR A 133 -3.45 -7.40 1.83
N ARG A 134 -4.17 -6.43 2.40
CA ARG A 134 -5.60 -6.21 2.15
C ARG A 134 -5.77 -4.92 1.35
N THR A 135 -6.26 -5.05 0.12
CA THR A 135 -6.63 -3.92 -0.73
C THR A 135 -8.14 -3.89 -0.90
N VAL A 136 -8.74 -2.70 -0.81
CA VAL A 136 -10.17 -2.49 -1.07
C VAL A 136 -10.29 -1.67 -2.35
N ARG A 137 -10.89 -2.25 -3.39
CA ARG A 137 -11.33 -1.51 -4.57
C ARG A 137 -12.78 -1.09 -4.39
N LYS A 138 -13.11 0.14 -4.74
CA LYS A 138 -14.46 0.71 -4.60
C LYS A 138 -14.97 1.08 -5.99
N ASN A 139 -16.08 0.46 -6.39
CA ASN A 139 -16.74 0.73 -7.66
C ASN A 139 -18.02 1.52 -7.37
N LYS A 140 -18.09 2.77 -7.84
CA LYS A 140 -19.25 3.63 -7.58
C LYS A 140 -20.50 3.05 -8.26
N VAL A 141 -21.57 2.88 -7.49
CA VAL A 141 -22.87 2.50 -8.02
C VAL A 141 -23.62 3.77 -8.42
N THR A 142 -24.18 3.76 -9.63
CA THR A 142 -24.99 4.89 -10.11
C THR A 142 -26.41 4.74 -9.57
N LEU A 143 -26.81 5.64 -8.68
CA LEU A 143 -28.14 5.69 -8.11
C LEU A 143 -29.05 6.63 -8.90
N THR A 144 -30.36 6.40 -8.81
CA THR A 144 -31.41 7.26 -9.35
C THR A 144 -32.32 7.75 -8.23
N ALA A 145 -32.97 8.90 -8.43
CA ALA A 145 -33.78 9.52 -7.39
C ALA A 145 -34.95 8.64 -6.91
N SER A 146 -35.48 7.76 -7.77
CA SER A 146 -36.54 6.83 -7.42
C SER A 146 -36.11 5.73 -6.45
N GLN A 147 -34.80 5.50 -6.31
CA GLN A 147 -34.25 4.54 -5.36
C GLN A 147 -34.10 5.14 -3.95
N LEU A 148 -34.26 6.46 -3.80
CA LEU A 148 -34.05 7.14 -2.54
C LEU A 148 -35.37 7.45 -1.85
N SER A 149 -35.43 7.16 -0.56
CA SER A 149 -36.52 7.60 0.31
C SER A 149 -36.01 8.00 1.69
N THR A 150 -36.79 8.79 2.42
CA THR A 150 -36.53 9.14 3.82
C THR A 150 -37.84 9.13 4.58
N ASP A 151 -37.75 8.91 5.89
CA ASP A 151 -38.88 8.92 6.81
C ASP A 151 -39.19 10.29 7.40
N ASP A 152 -38.46 11.35 7.00
CA ASP A 152 -38.65 12.69 7.54
C ASP A 152 -38.21 13.81 6.58
N GLN A 153 -38.68 13.77 5.32
CA GLN A 153 -38.39 14.80 4.32
C GLN A 153 -38.88 16.20 4.76
N GLU A 154 -38.02 17.23 4.65
CA GLU A 154 -38.46 18.62 4.77
C GLU A 154 -39.41 18.99 3.61
N PRO A 155 -40.63 19.50 3.87
CA PRO A 155 -41.61 19.78 2.81
C PRO A 155 -41.26 20.95 1.88
N SER A 156 -40.47 21.91 2.35
CA SER A 156 -40.26 23.19 1.67
C SER A 156 -38.95 23.27 0.86
N GLU A 157 -37.95 22.49 1.24
CA GLU A 157 -36.61 22.54 0.67
C GLU A 157 -35.85 21.23 0.84
N GLY A 158 -34.69 21.16 0.20
CA GLY A 158 -33.76 20.06 0.33
C GLY A 158 -34.34 18.67 0.05
N PRO A 159 -34.91 18.43 -1.15
CA PRO A 159 -35.44 17.13 -1.52
C PRO A 159 -34.34 16.05 -1.58
N ILE A 160 -34.68 14.82 -1.21
CA ILE A 160 -33.72 13.70 -1.13
C ILE A 160 -32.92 13.43 -2.41
N LYS A 161 -33.50 13.73 -3.58
CA LYS A 161 -32.81 13.58 -4.88
C LYS A 161 -31.51 14.38 -4.97
N ASN A 162 -31.38 15.44 -4.18
CA ASN A 162 -30.20 16.29 -4.13
C ASN A 162 -28.97 15.53 -3.60
N LEU A 163 -29.15 14.42 -2.87
CA LEU A 163 -28.03 13.60 -2.41
C LEU A 163 -27.20 12.99 -3.55
N ILE A 164 -27.72 12.94 -4.77
CA ILE A 164 -27.09 12.22 -5.89
C ILE A 164 -27.09 13.05 -7.18
N ASP A 165 -27.34 14.36 -7.09
CA ASP A 165 -27.43 15.22 -8.28
C ASP A 165 -26.06 15.73 -8.75
N GLY A 166 -25.00 15.55 -7.95
CA GLY A 166 -23.64 15.98 -8.27
C GLY A 166 -23.39 17.48 -8.05
N ASP A 167 -24.36 18.21 -7.48
CA ASP A 167 -24.26 19.61 -7.13
C ASP A 167 -24.05 19.80 -5.61
N VAL A 168 -22.80 20.04 -5.22
CA VAL A 168 -22.43 20.31 -3.81
C VAL A 168 -23.05 21.60 -3.24
N GLY A 169 -23.66 22.45 -4.06
CA GLY A 169 -24.44 23.61 -3.66
C GLY A 169 -25.89 23.28 -3.28
N SER A 170 -26.41 22.16 -3.78
CA SER A 170 -27.70 21.59 -3.40
C SER A 170 -27.55 20.80 -2.08
N PHE A 171 -28.67 20.40 -1.48
CA PHE A 171 -28.66 19.60 -0.26
C PHE A 171 -29.96 18.83 -0.06
N PHE A 172 -29.89 17.75 0.70
CA PHE A 172 -31.01 17.14 1.37
C PHE A 172 -31.14 17.67 2.81
N HIS A 173 -32.37 17.78 3.30
CA HIS A 173 -32.65 18.15 4.67
C HIS A 173 -33.80 17.30 5.25
N THR A 174 -33.61 16.70 6.42
CA THR A 174 -34.74 16.17 7.18
C THR A 174 -35.54 17.29 7.83
N ARG A 175 -36.77 17.03 8.23
CA ARG A 175 -37.71 18.08 8.63
C ARG A 175 -37.19 18.92 9.80
N TRP A 176 -36.78 20.15 9.49
CA TRP A 176 -36.39 21.14 10.50
C TRP A 176 -37.55 22.07 10.84
N SER A 177 -38.50 22.21 9.92
CA SER A 177 -39.75 22.92 10.15
C SER A 177 -40.61 22.21 11.20
N SER A 178 -41.53 22.95 11.82
CA SER A 178 -42.46 22.36 12.78
C SER A 178 -43.57 21.57 12.06
N PRO A 179 -44.02 20.41 12.59
CA PRO A 179 -43.44 19.68 13.72
C PRO A 179 -42.19 18.87 13.33
N GLN A 180 -41.18 18.88 14.20
CA GLN A 180 -39.98 18.04 14.04
C GLN A 180 -40.20 16.64 14.60
N LYS A 181 -39.73 15.62 13.87
CA LYS A 181 -39.66 14.23 14.34
C LYS A 181 -38.36 14.00 15.13
N PRO A 182 -38.38 13.33 16.30
CA PRO A 182 -37.15 12.96 16.99
C PRO A 182 -36.28 11.97 16.18
N LEU A 183 -34.96 11.99 16.41
CA LEU A 183 -34.06 10.94 15.94
C LEU A 183 -34.42 9.58 16.59
N PRO A 184 -34.13 8.44 15.94
CA PRO A 184 -33.44 8.30 14.67
C PRO A 184 -34.31 8.63 13.44
N GLN A 185 -33.63 9.08 12.38
CA GLN A 185 -34.19 9.32 11.04
C GLN A 185 -33.29 8.60 10.03
N TYR A 186 -33.79 8.25 8.84
CA TYR A 186 -33.01 7.52 7.85
C TYR A 186 -33.12 8.08 6.44
N ILE A 187 -32.04 7.85 5.69
CA ILE A 187 -32.05 7.78 4.23
C ILE A 187 -32.06 6.30 3.87
N GLN A 188 -32.96 5.89 3.00
CA GLN A 188 -33.05 4.54 2.45
C GLN A 188 -32.67 4.55 0.98
N ILE A 189 -31.94 3.52 0.57
CA ILE A 189 -31.59 3.23 -0.81
C ILE A 189 -32.19 1.86 -1.16
N ASP A 190 -33.05 1.82 -2.15
CA ASP A 190 -33.64 0.61 -2.72
C ASP A 190 -32.94 0.29 -4.04
N PHE A 191 -32.13 -0.76 -4.06
CA PHE A 191 -31.33 -1.16 -5.21
C PHE A 191 -32.14 -2.02 -6.18
N ASN A 192 -31.83 -1.90 -7.47
CA ASN A 192 -32.43 -2.73 -8.52
C ASN A 192 -31.74 -4.11 -8.63
N GLU A 193 -30.55 -4.23 -8.06
CA GLU A 193 -29.72 -5.43 -8.02
C GLU A 193 -29.27 -5.76 -6.59
N ASP A 194 -28.74 -6.97 -6.41
CA ASP A 194 -28.15 -7.40 -5.15
C ASP A 194 -26.74 -6.82 -4.99
N HIS A 195 -26.46 -6.24 -3.83
CA HIS A 195 -25.12 -5.81 -3.39
C HIS A 195 -24.64 -6.68 -2.22
N ARG A 196 -23.33 -6.72 -1.96
CA ARG A 196 -22.73 -7.52 -0.87
C ARG A 196 -21.83 -6.69 0.04
N ASP A 197 -20.57 -6.55 -0.33
CA ASP A 197 -19.62 -5.75 0.41
C ASP A 197 -19.69 -4.33 -0.14
N PHE A 198 -19.68 -3.34 0.74
CA PHE A 198 -19.94 -1.97 0.33
C PHE A 198 -19.13 -0.95 1.10
N ALA A 199 -19.04 0.24 0.54
CA ALA A 199 -18.58 1.44 1.21
C ALA A 199 -19.48 2.62 0.80
N PHE A 200 -19.39 3.71 1.53
CA PHE A 200 -20.06 4.95 1.16
C PHE A 200 -19.13 6.16 1.33
N TRP A 201 -19.50 7.23 0.65
CA TRP A 201 -18.97 8.56 0.89
C TRP A 201 -20.13 9.52 1.03
N TYR A 202 -19.98 10.55 1.84
CA TYR A 202 -20.93 11.66 1.84
C TYR A 202 -20.24 12.99 2.07
N LYS A 203 -20.97 14.06 1.72
CA LYS A 203 -20.58 15.44 1.97
C LYS A 203 -21.66 16.15 2.78
N ASN A 204 -21.28 16.85 3.84
CA ASN A 204 -22.17 17.74 4.57
C ASN A 204 -22.59 18.93 3.69
N ARG A 205 -23.75 19.54 3.97
CA ARG A 205 -24.14 20.83 3.37
C ARG A 205 -23.06 21.89 3.61
N ALA A 206 -22.73 22.69 2.59
CA ALA A 206 -21.62 23.65 2.63
C ALA A 206 -21.63 24.62 3.82
N TRP A 207 -22.81 25.10 4.23
CA TRP A 207 -22.98 26.15 5.23
C TRP A 207 -23.75 25.69 6.48
N SER A 208 -23.72 24.39 6.79
CA SER A 208 -24.37 23.85 8.00
C SER A 208 -23.39 23.04 8.83
N GLN A 209 -23.60 23.08 10.15
CA GLN A 209 -22.87 22.26 11.13
C GLN A 209 -23.76 21.18 11.75
N VAL A 210 -24.92 20.90 11.14
CA VAL A 210 -25.90 19.92 11.63
C VAL A 210 -25.89 18.66 10.75
N GLY A 211 -24.70 18.06 10.63
CA GLY A 211 -24.50 16.77 9.97
C GLY A 211 -24.67 15.60 10.95
N PRO A 212 -24.58 14.35 10.44
CA PRO A 212 -24.56 13.16 11.28
C PRO A 212 -23.37 13.15 12.24
N GLN A 213 -23.63 12.84 13.51
CA GLN A 213 -22.63 12.56 14.56
C GLN A 213 -22.65 11.07 14.98
N GLY A 214 -23.76 10.38 14.74
CA GLY A 214 -23.90 8.95 14.97
C GLY A 214 -24.72 8.33 13.84
N LEU A 215 -24.26 7.19 13.36
CA LEU A 215 -24.88 6.43 12.28
C LEU A 215 -25.04 4.97 12.67
N GLU A 216 -26.14 4.39 12.22
CA GLU A 216 -26.33 2.95 12.14
C GLU A 216 -26.61 2.57 10.69
N LEU A 217 -25.83 1.63 10.17
CA LEU A 217 -26.05 1.06 8.85
C LEU A 217 -26.91 -0.18 9.01
N GLN A 218 -28.03 -0.23 8.30
CA GLN A 218 -28.89 -1.40 8.25
C GLN A 218 -29.03 -1.87 6.81
N ILE A 219 -29.16 -3.19 6.62
CA ILE A 219 -29.45 -3.81 5.33
C ILE A 219 -30.72 -4.64 5.41
N SER A 220 -31.35 -4.87 4.26
CA SER A 220 -32.48 -5.77 4.12
C SER A 220 -32.50 -6.42 2.73
N THR A 221 -33.00 -7.65 2.66
CA THR A 221 -33.25 -8.37 1.40
C THR A 221 -34.67 -8.15 0.88
N ASP A 222 -35.63 -7.78 1.74
CA ASP A 222 -37.06 -7.72 1.44
C ASP A 222 -37.70 -6.34 1.70
N GLY A 223 -36.94 -5.39 2.26
CA GLY A 223 -37.40 -4.05 2.62
C GLY A 223 -38.25 -4.00 3.90
N ILE A 224 -38.52 -5.16 4.52
CA ILE A 224 -39.42 -5.31 5.68
C ILE A 224 -38.59 -5.66 6.92
N ASN A 225 -37.73 -6.66 6.82
CA ASN A 225 -36.89 -7.15 7.91
C ASN A 225 -35.49 -6.54 7.77
N TRP A 226 -35.07 -5.78 8.79
CA TRP A 226 -33.83 -5.01 8.77
C TRP A 226 -32.82 -5.56 9.75
N GLU A 227 -31.57 -5.61 9.31
CA GLU A 227 -30.45 -6.08 10.11
C GLU A 227 -29.36 -5.03 10.20
N LYS A 228 -28.85 -4.81 11.41
CA LYS A 228 -27.75 -3.89 11.64
C LYS A 228 -26.43 -4.48 11.13
N VAL A 229 -25.71 -3.70 10.32
CA VAL A 229 -24.37 -4.02 9.83
C VAL A 229 -23.29 -3.37 10.70
N ALA A 230 -23.44 -2.09 11.02
CA ALA A 230 -22.42 -1.33 11.73
C ALA A 230 -23.01 -0.15 12.50
N THR A 231 -22.30 0.28 13.53
CA THR A 231 -22.52 1.54 14.24
C THR A 231 -21.26 2.40 14.06
N ILE A 232 -21.45 3.66 13.67
CA ILE A 232 -20.37 4.66 13.52
C ILE A 232 -20.71 5.83 14.43
N ASP A 233 -20.02 5.95 15.57
CA ASP A 233 -20.28 6.94 16.62
C ASP A 233 -19.09 7.88 16.87
N ALA A 234 -18.02 7.72 16.09
CA ALA A 234 -16.81 8.54 16.15
C ALA A 234 -16.25 8.82 14.74
N GLY A 235 -15.50 9.92 14.61
CA GLY A 235 -14.78 10.27 13.38
C GLY A 235 -15.62 10.86 12.25
N LEU A 236 -16.94 11.01 12.43
CA LEU A 236 -17.80 11.71 11.47
C LEU A 236 -17.53 13.23 11.51
N PRO A 237 -17.55 13.94 10.37
CA PRO A 237 -17.23 15.36 10.32
C PRO A 237 -18.42 16.25 10.72
N SER A 238 -18.13 17.34 11.45
CA SER A 238 -19.11 18.37 11.81
C SER A 238 -19.11 19.60 10.91
N GLY A 239 -18.03 19.82 10.14
CA GLY A 239 -17.85 21.01 9.32
C GLY A 239 -18.81 21.08 8.14
N GLY A 240 -19.21 22.30 7.77
CA GLY A 240 -19.95 22.53 6.54
C GLY A 240 -19.11 22.16 5.32
N GLY A 241 -19.70 21.42 4.37
CA GLY A 241 -19.01 20.92 3.19
C GLY A 241 -17.95 19.84 3.48
N ALA A 242 -17.78 19.43 4.74
CA ALA A 242 -16.83 18.39 5.10
C ALA A 242 -17.29 17.03 4.56
N GLU A 243 -16.31 16.16 4.31
CA GLU A 243 -16.51 14.87 3.65
C GLU A 243 -16.17 13.73 4.58
N TYR A 244 -16.84 12.60 4.36
CA TYR A 244 -16.53 11.35 5.05
C TYR A 244 -16.51 10.22 4.04
N THR A 245 -15.45 9.42 4.08
CA THR A 245 -15.33 8.17 3.33
C THR A 245 -15.29 7.02 4.32
N SER A 246 -16.19 6.06 4.21
CA SER A 246 -16.19 4.90 5.08
C SER A 246 -15.07 3.90 4.74
N GLU A 247 -14.76 3.02 5.68
CA GLU A 247 -14.16 1.73 5.35
C GLU A 247 -15.11 0.84 4.53
N ALA A 248 -14.65 -0.35 4.13
CA ALA A 248 -15.53 -1.35 3.52
C ALA A 248 -16.19 -2.22 4.60
N PHE A 249 -17.50 -2.41 4.47
CA PHE A 249 -18.30 -3.28 5.31
C PHE A 249 -18.53 -4.61 4.61
N THR A 250 -18.46 -5.70 5.38
CA THR A 250 -18.64 -7.08 4.88
C THR A 250 -19.77 -7.77 5.64
N PRO A 251 -21.05 -7.57 5.26
CA PRO A 251 -22.19 -8.17 5.96
C PRO A 251 -22.24 -9.70 5.85
N GLY A 252 -21.45 -10.31 4.95
CA GLY A 252 -21.42 -11.76 4.72
C GLY A 252 -22.60 -12.31 3.91
N LYS A 253 -23.48 -11.44 3.40
CA LYS A 253 -24.66 -11.79 2.59
C LYS A 253 -25.01 -10.67 1.60
N SER A 254 -25.84 -11.01 0.60
CA SER A 254 -26.40 -10.01 -0.30
C SER A 254 -27.59 -9.27 0.31
N PHE A 255 -27.85 -8.06 -0.18
CA PHE A 255 -28.98 -7.22 0.18
C PHE A 255 -29.44 -6.36 -1.00
N LYS A 256 -30.69 -5.88 -0.94
CA LYS A 256 -31.30 -4.96 -1.92
C LYS A 256 -31.72 -3.62 -1.33
N HIS A 257 -31.62 -3.48 -0.01
CA HIS A 257 -32.03 -2.27 0.68
C HIS A 257 -30.97 -1.91 1.71
N LEU A 258 -30.64 -0.61 1.77
CA LEU A 258 -29.74 -0.06 2.77
C LEU A 258 -30.42 1.13 3.45
N ARG A 259 -30.32 1.21 4.77
CA ARG A 259 -30.65 2.41 5.54
C ARG A 259 -29.40 2.99 6.16
N PHE A 260 -29.23 4.28 5.90
CA PHE A 260 -28.32 5.17 6.58
C PHE A 260 -29.09 5.86 7.71
N VAL A 261 -29.05 5.27 8.90
CA VAL A 261 -29.86 5.71 10.05
C VAL A 261 -29.04 6.70 10.89
N VAL A 262 -29.43 7.97 10.89
CA VAL A 262 -28.80 9.00 11.72
C VAL A 262 -29.38 8.90 13.12
N THR A 263 -28.55 8.45 14.07
CA THR A 263 -28.93 8.24 15.47
C THR A 263 -28.59 9.45 16.34
N LYS A 264 -27.63 10.28 15.91
CA LYS A 264 -27.22 11.50 16.59
C LYS A 264 -26.73 12.54 15.59
N THR A 265 -26.93 13.82 15.90
CA THR A 265 -26.50 14.95 15.07
C THR A 265 -25.63 15.90 15.87
N TYR A 266 -24.75 16.60 15.19
CA TYR A 266 -24.00 17.69 15.81
C TYR A 266 -24.95 18.79 16.30
N GLY A 267 -24.69 19.30 17.50
CA GLY A 267 -25.56 20.28 18.15
C GLY A 267 -26.87 19.71 18.71
N ASN A 268 -27.02 18.38 18.79
CA ASN A 268 -28.18 17.68 19.35
C ASN A 268 -29.52 18.13 18.73
N LYS A 269 -29.55 18.30 17.41
CA LYS A 269 -30.76 18.68 16.67
C LYS A 269 -31.60 17.47 16.31
N LYS A 270 -32.90 17.69 16.08
CA LYS A 270 -33.84 16.66 15.62
C LYS A 270 -33.92 16.57 14.09
N TYR A 271 -32.88 17.01 13.41
CA TYR A 271 -32.79 17.02 11.95
C TYR A 271 -31.32 16.95 11.55
N PHE A 272 -31.06 16.57 10.32
CA PHE A 272 -29.74 16.63 9.70
C PHE A 272 -29.84 17.04 8.24
N ASN A 273 -28.70 17.39 7.66
CA ASN A 273 -28.59 17.71 6.25
C ASN A 273 -27.27 17.22 5.67
N MET A 274 -27.29 16.93 4.38
CA MET A 274 -26.16 16.42 3.60
C MET A 274 -26.27 16.98 2.18
N ALA A 275 -25.14 17.31 1.57
CA ALA A 275 -25.09 17.75 0.17
C ALA A 275 -25.17 16.53 -0.75
N GLU A 276 -24.32 15.54 -0.52
CA GLU A 276 -24.14 14.40 -1.42
C GLU A 276 -23.99 13.10 -0.64
N LEU A 277 -24.37 11.98 -1.26
CA LEU A 277 -24.20 10.61 -0.80
C LEU A 277 -23.84 9.72 -2.00
N GLN A 278 -22.79 8.93 -1.85
CA GLN A 278 -22.36 7.96 -2.84
C GLN A 278 -22.24 6.58 -2.21
N PHE A 279 -22.72 5.58 -2.92
CA PHE A 279 -22.58 4.17 -2.57
C PHE A 279 -21.59 3.50 -3.52
N PHE A 280 -20.81 2.55 -2.98
CA PHE A 280 -19.82 1.80 -3.73
C PHE A 280 -19.94 0.31 -3.41
N ASP A 281 -19.87 -0.53 -4.44
CA ASP A 281 -19.50 -1.92 -4.25
C ASP A 281 -18.02 -1.99 -3.85
N ALA A 282 -17.73 -2.73 -2.78
CA ALA A 282 -16.39 -2.94 -2.30
C ALA A 282 -15.89 -4.34 -2.68
N GLU A 283 -14.77 -4.40 -3.39
CA GLU A 283 -14.05 -5.64 -3.66
C GLU A 283 -12.85 -5.71 -2.70
N ILE A 284 -12.84 -6.72 -1.83
CA ILE A 284 -11.74 -6.97 -0.90
C ILE A 284 -10.80 -7.99 -1.51
N ILE A 285 -9.60 -7.53 -1.86
CA ILE A 285 -8.54 -8.35 -2.41
C ILE A 285 -7.55 -8.63 -1.29
N ILE A 286 -7.43 -9.90 -0.92
CA ILE A 286 -6.39 -10.39 -0.02
C ILE A 286 -5.30 -11.02 -0.88
N ASP A 287 -4.14 -10.38 -0.92
CA ASP A 287 -2.94 -10.94 -1.53
C ASP A 287 -2.06 -11.55 -0.44
N ASP A 288 -2.13 -12.87 -0.32
CA ASP A 288 -1.31 -13.64 0.60
C ASP A 288 -0.20 -14.34 -0.20
N PRO A 289 1.04 -13.81 -0.19
CA PRO A 289 2.13 -14.39 -0.95
C PRO A 289 2.49 -15.80 -0.46
N GLU A 290 2.00 -16.24 0.71
CA GLU A 290 2.24 -17.56 1.27
C GLU A 290 1.26 -18.64 0.79
N THR A 291 0.26 -18.27 -0.02
CA THR A 291 -0.68 -19.20 -0.66
C THR A 291 -0.28 -19.61 -2.07
#